data_AF-A0A7Y9ZY36-F1
#
_entry.id   AF-A0A7Y9ZY36-F1
#
_cell.length_a   1.000
_cell.length_b   1.000
_cell.length_c   1.000
_cell.angle_alpha   90.00
_cell.angle_beta   90.00
_cell.angle_gamma   90.00
#
_symmetry.space_group_name_H-M   'P 1'
#
loop_
_entity.id
_entity.type
_entity.pdbx_description
1 polymer ?
#
loop_
_entity_poly.entity_id
_entity_poly.type
_entity_poly.pdbx_seq_one_letter_code
_entity_poly.pdbx_strand_id
1 'polypeptide(L)'
;MSPKKKPSAPIYNRVRVLRAERDMSRAQLAEAIDVNPQTVGALERGDHSPSLDLAFRVCEVFDLPVEAIFSRQEFAPMSTEIYRKNS
;
A
#
# COMPACT_ATOMS: atom_id res chain seq x y z
N MET A 1 -20.65 23.16 -12.23
CA MET A 1 -20.56 21.68 -12.18
C MET A 1 -19.11 21.29 -12.21
N SER A 2 -18.59 20.69 -11.14
CA SER A 2 -17.21 20.18 -11.13
C SER A 2 -17.11 18.99 -12.09
N PRO A 3 -16.05 18.91 -12.93
CA PRO A 3 -15.90 17.79 -13.86
C PRO A 3 -15.76 16.48 -13.07
N LYS A 4 -16.57 15.48 -13.44
CA LYS A 4 -16.49 14.13 -12.86
C LYS A 4 -15.11 13.55 -13.19
N LYS A 5 -14.26 13.37 -12.17
CA LYS A 5 -12.94 12.77 -12.28
C LYS A 5 -13.11 11.37 -12.89
N LYS A 6 -12.49 11.10 -14.05
CA LYS A 6 -12.42 9.74 -14.62
C LYS A 6 -11.91 8.78 -13.52
N PRO A 7 -12.40 7.53 -13.44
CA PRO A 7 -11.87 6.59 -12.46
C PRO A 7 -10.37 6.46 -12.70
N SER A 8 -9.59 6.91 -11.70
CA SER A 8 -8.15 6.70 -11.68
C SER A 8 -7.90 5.21 -11.80
N ALA A 9 -6.96 4.80 -12.66
CA ALA A 9 -6.48 3.42 -12.69
C ALA A 9 -6.16 2.94 -11.25
N PRO A 10 -6.49 1.69 -10.90
CA PRO A 10 -6.30 1.16 -9.55
C PRO A 10 -4.84 1.27 -9.13
N ILE A 11 -4.61 1.53 -7.84
CA ILE A 11 -3.30 1.49 -7.21
C ILE A 11 -3.25 0.20 -6.38
N TYR A 12 -2.40 -0.73 -6.81
CA TYR A 12 -2.08 -1.93 -6.04
C TYR A 12 -1.10 -1.59 -4.94
N ASN A 13 -1.15 -2.31 -3.83
CA ASN A 13 -0.24 -2.06 -2.71
C ASN A 13 0.17 -3.35 -1.98
N ARG A 14 1.32 -3.30 -1.29
CA ARG A 14 1.86 -4.36 -0.43
C ARG A 14 1.64 -4.10 1.06
N VAL A 15 0.84 -3.08 1.43
CA VAL A 15 0.72 -2.61 2.83
C VAL A 15 0.31 -3.75 3.77
N ARG A 16 -0.65 -4.58 3.37
CA ARG A 16 -1.08 -5.73 4.19
C ARG A 16 0.05 -6.74 4.43
N VAL A 17 0.84 -7.01 3.40
CA VAL A 17 1.96 -7.97 3.44
C VAL A 17 3.06 -7.42 4.32
N LEU A 18 3.52 -6.19 4.05
CA LEU A 18 4.56 -5.50 4.83
C LEU A 18 4.17 -5.36 6.31
N ARG A 19 2.90 -5.08 6.58
CA ARG A 19 2.38 -5.02 7.95
C ARG A 19 2.46 -6.38 8.65
N ALA A 20 2.10 -7.45 7.95
CA ALA A 20 2.19 -8.81 8.49
C ALA A 20 3.65 -9.27 8.70
N GLU A 21 4.58 -8.89 7.80
CA GLU A 21 6.02 -9.15 7.94
C GLU A 21 6.64 -8.51 9.20
N ARG A 22 5.98 -7.49 9.77
CA ARG A 22 6.42 -6.78 10.96
C ARG A 22 5.58 -7.05 12.20
N ASP A 23 4.72 -8.07 12.17
CA ASP A 23 3.78 -8.37 13.25
C ASP A 23 2.95 -7.17 13.71
N MET A 24 2.69 -6.23 12.80
CA MET A 24 2.07 -4.95 13.10
C MET A 24 0.55 -5.08 12.93
N SER A 25 -0.25 -4.54 13.84
CA SER A 25 -1.71 -4.46 13.70
C SER A 25 -2.12 -3.27 12.85
N ARG A 26 -3.35 -3.25 12.33
CA ARG A 26 -3.89 -2.08 11.62
C ARG A 26 -3.90 -0.83 12.51
N ALA A 27 -4.16 -1.00 13.81
CA ALA A 27 -4.17 0.10 14.76
C ALA A 27 -2.75 0.68 14.96
N GLN A 28 -1.73 -0.17 15.06
CA GLN A 28 -0.34 0.29 15.17
C GLN A 28 0.12 1.04 13.91
N LEU A 29 -0.20 0.52 12.72
CA LEU A 29 0.12 1.24 11.48
C LEU A 29 -0.64 2.56 11.40
N ALA A 30 -1.92 2.58 11.78
CA ALA A 30 -2.75 3.78 11.76
C ALA A 30 -2.21 4.88 12.68
N GLU A 31 -1.77 4.51 13.88
CA GLU A 31 -1.08 5.42 14.81
C GLU A 31 0.22 5.96 14.21
N ALA A 32 1.05 5.07 13.64
CA ALA A 32 2.35 5.44 13.06
C ALA A 32 2.24 6.39 11.85
N ILE A 33 1.12 6.31 11.11
CA ILE A 33 0.85 7.19 9.97
C ILE A 33 -0.27 8.19 10.27
N ASP A 34 -0.60 8.49 11.54
CA ASP A 34 -1.59 9.47 11.97
C ASP A 34 -2.90 9.46 11.14
N VAL A 35 -3.60 8.32 11.17
CA VAL A 35 -4.92 8.11 10.55
C VAL A 35 -5.78 7.20 11.42
N ASN A 36 -7.05 7.04 11.06
CA ASN A 36 -7.90 6.04 11.70
C ASN A 36 -7.61 4.61 11.16
N PRO A 37 -7.83 3.54 11.96
CA PRO A 37 -7.60 2.16 11.51
C PRO A 37 -8.45 1.69 10.32
N GLN A 38 -9.59 2.34 10.05
CA GLN A 38 -10.43 2.04 8.89
C GLN A 38 -9.77 2.52 7.59
N THR A 39 -9.03 3.63 7.63
CA THR A 39 -8.22 4.15 6.52
C THR A 39 -7.16 3.13 6.12
N VAL A 40 -6.47 2.52 7.08
CA VAL A 40 -5.54 1.41 6.80
C VAL A 40 -6.26 0.24 6.16
N GLY A 41 -7.44 -0.13 6.67
CA GLY A 41 -8.25 -1.19 6.05
C GLY A 41 -8.67 -0.90 4.61
N ALA A 42 -9.06 0.34 4.30
CA ALA A 42 -9.41 0.77 2.95
C ALA A 42 -8.19 0.85 2.02
N LEU A 43 -7.05 1.28 2.56
CA LEU A 43 -5.76 1.28 1.86
C LEU A 43 -5.37 -0.14 1.46
N GLU A 44 -5.41 -1.10 2.41
CA GLU A 44 -5.07 -2.50 2.15
C GLU A 44 -5.97 -3.16 1.09
N ARG A 45 -7.23 -2.73 0.97
CA ARG A 45 -8.16 -3.22 -0.07
C ARG A 45 -7.98 -2.52 -1.42
N GLY A 46 -7.29 -1.39 -1.45
CA GLY A 46 -7.17 -0.56 -2.66
C GLY A 46 -8.49 0.13 -3.04
N ASP A 47 -9.37 0.41 -2.07
CA ASP A 47 -10.68 1.04 -2.31
C ASP A 47 -10.54 2.42 -2.99
N HIS A 48 -9.42 3.11 -2.74
CA HIS A 48 -9.06 4.39 -3.34
C HIS A 48 -7.53 4.59 -3.37
N SER A 49 -7.07 5.51 -4.22
CA SER A 49 -5.67 5.95 -4.20
C SER A 49 -5.40 6.77 -2.94
N PRO A 50 -4.32 6.49 -2.19
CA PRO A 50 -3.91 7.35 -1.09
C PRO A 50 -3.50 8.74 -1.62
N SER A 51 -3.50 9.74 -0.73
CA SER A 51 -2.80 10.99 -0.99
C SER A 51 -1.29 10.75 -1.08
N LEU A 52 -0.56 11.66 -1.72
CA LEU A 52 0.90 11.57 -1.79
C LEU A 52 1.55 11.60 -0.40
N ASP A 53 1.02 12.44 0.50
CA ASP A 53 1.43 12.53 1.90
C ASP A 53 1.26 11.19 2.65
N LEU A 54 0.09 10.55 2.54
CA LEU A 54 -0.16 9.26 3.18
C LEU A 54 0.76 8.18 2.61
N ALA A 55 1.01 8.20 1.30
CA ALA A 55 1.93 7.27 0.67
C ALA A 55 3.36 7.43 1.22
N PHE A 56 3.84 8.67 1.41
CA PHE A 56 5.17 8.91 1.97
C PHE A 56 5.28 8.51 3.44
N ARG A 57 4.29 8.80 4.29
CA ARG A 57 4.28 8.31 5.68
C ARG A 57 4.33 6.79 5.76
N VAL A 58 3.64 6.11 4.86
CA VAL A 58 3.72 4.64 4.73
C VAL A 58 5.13 4.21 4.30
N CYS A 59 5.77 4.91 3.35
CA CYS A 59 7.15 4.65 2.95
C CYS A 59 8.13 4.79 4.11
N GLU A 60 7.97 5.82 4.94
CA GLU A 60 8.80 6.07 6.13
C GLU A 60 8.64 4.97 7.18
N VAL A 61 7.40 4.57 7.49
CA VAL A 61 7.14 3.45 8.41
C VAL A 61 7.75 2.15 7.87
N PHE A 62 7.69 1.94 6.55
CA PHE A 62 8.22 0.74 5.91
C PHE A 62 9.70 0.81 5.53
N ASP A 63 10.38 1.94 5.67
CA ASP A 63 11.75 2.13 5.19
C ASP A 63 11.95 1.55 3.77
N LEU A 64 10.99 1.85 2.89
CA LEU A 64 10.92 1.32 1.53
C LEU A 64 10.50 2.43 0.56
N PRO A 65 11.01 2.40 -0.68
CA PRO A 65 10.62 3.37 -1.69
C PRO A 65 9.17 3.15 -2.15
N VAL A 66 8.54 4.18 -2.73
CA VAL A 66 7.12 4.17 -3.09
C VAL A 66 6.77 3.03 -4.05
N GLU A 67 7.65 2.71 -5.00
CA GLU A 67 7.47 1.63 -5.98
C GLU A 67 7.53 0.21 -5.38
N ALA A 68 8.15 0.06 -4.20
CA ALA A 68 8.16 -1.21 -3.48
C ALA A 68 6.84 -1.44 -2.73
N ILE A 69 6.09 -0.38 -2.42
CA ILE A 69 4.85 -0.43 -1.64
C ILE A 69 3.62 -0.29 -2.53
N PHE A 70 3.68 0.56 -3.55
CA PHE A 70 2.56 0.93 -4.42
C PHE A 70 2.91 0.75 -5.88
N SER A 71 1.95 0.29 -6.69
CA SER A 71 2.14 0.10 -8.12
C SER A 71 0.87 0.33 -8.92
N ARG A 72 1.04 0.72 -10.19
CA ARG A 72 -0.05 0.76 -11.19
C ARG A 72 -0.33 -0.61 -11.80
N GLN A 73 0.52 -1.59 -11.53
CA GLN A 73 0.41 -2.98 -11.95
C GLN A 73 0.28 -3.86 -10.71
N GLU A 74 -0.44 -4.97 -10.85
CA GLU A 74 -0.56 -5.94 -9.76
C GLU A 74 0.81 -6.50 -9.40
N PHE A 75 1.07 -6.63 -8.09
CA PHE A 75 2.29 -7.26 -7.62
C PHE A 75 2.21 -8.76 -7.86
N ALA A 76 3.25 -9.33 -8.46
CA ALA A 76 3.36 -10.78 -8.52
C ALA A 76 3.46 -11.36 -7.10
N PRO A 77 2.96 -12.58 -6.87
CA PRO A 77 3.22 -13.29 -5.63
C PRO A 77 4.74 -13.39 -5.39
N MET A 78 5.18 -13.15 -4.16
CA MET A 78 6.61 -13.22 -3.80
C MET A 78 7.23 -14.58 -4.12
N SER A 79 6.46 -15.67 -3.98
CA SER A 79 6.90 -17.01 -4.39
C SER A 79 7.30 -17.05 -5.87
N THR A 80 6.50 -16.45 -6.75
CA THR A 80 6.80 -16.38 -8.19
C THR A 80 8.06 -15.57 -8.47
N GLU A 81 8.27 -14.45 -7.75
CA GLU A 81 9.47 -13.61 -7.91
C GLU A 81 10.75 -14.35 -7.46
N ILE A 82 10.69 -15.07 -6.35
CA ILE A 82 11.82 -15.81 -5.78
C ILE A 82 12.25 -16.95 -6.70
N TYR A 83 11.32 -17.78 -7.19
CA TYR A 83 11.68 -18.93 -8.02
C TYR A 83 12.01 -18.56 -9.48
N ARG A 84 11.49 -17.44 -10.01
CA ARG A 84 11.82 -16.96 -11.36
C ARG A 84 13.28 -16.51 -11.50
N LYS A 85 13.89 -15.99 -10.44
CA LYS A 85 15.30 -15.56 -10.44
C LYS A 85 16.30 -16.72 -10.35
N ASN A 86 15.83 -17.92 -10.03
CA ASN A 86 16.65 -19.13 -9.89
C ASN A 86 16.59 -20.05 -11.12
N SER A 87 16.00 -19.59 -12.23
CA SER A 87 15.93 -20.28 -13.52
C SER A 87 16.70 -19.48 -14.58
#